data_AF-A0A137R187-F1
#
_entry.id   AF-A0A137R187-F1
#
_cell.length_a   1.000
_cell.length_b   1.000
_cell.length_c   1.000
_cell.angle_alpha   90.00
_cell.angle_beta   90.00
_cell.angle_gamma   90.00
#
_symmetry.space_group_name_H-M   'P 1'
#
loop_
_entity.id
_entity.type
_entity.pdbx_description
1 polymer ?
#
loop_
_entity_poly.entity_id
_entity_poly.type
_entity_poly.pdbx_seq_one_letter_code
_entity_poly.pdbx_strand_id
1 'polypeptide(L)'
;RYSQLKLKLYSLFQALNATKLWITSAKKLVIEVDTQYIKEMLNKPDIYPNTVMNQWILAILIFNFKLVHIPEAKHKGPDELSRRRIVENEGETGSEGVEEVED
;
A
#
# COMPACT_ATOMS: atom_id res chain seq x y z
N ARG A 1 -16.16 -0.42 0.00
CA ARG A 1 -15.34 -1.48 -0.66
C ARG A 1 -14.01 -0.88 -1.09
N TYR A 2 -12.89 -1.44 -0.62
CA TYR A 2 -11.57 -1.04 -1.09
C TYR A 2 -11.36 -1.50 -2.53
N SER A 3 -10.82 -0.64 -3.40
CA SER A 3 -10.37 -1.06 -4.72
C SER A 3 -9.16 -1.97 -4.57
N GLN A 4 -9.05 -2.98 -5.43
CA GLN A 4 -7.95 -3.97 -5.42
C GLN A 4 -6.57 -3.28 -5.38
N LEU A 5 -6.44 -2.13 -6.05
CA LEU A 5 -5.24 -1.31 -6.09
C LEU A 5 -4.85 -0.73 -4.71
N LYS A 6 -5.83 -0.25 -3.94
CA LYS A 6 -5.59 0.29 -2.58
C LYS A 6 -5.12 -0.80 -1.62
N LEU A 7 -5.66 -2.02 -1.73
CA LEU A 7 -5.24 -3.15 -0.90
C LEU A 7 -3.79 -3.57 -1.21
N LYS A 8 -3.43 -3.61 -2.50
CA LYS A 8 -2.05 -3.92 -2.90
C LYS A 8 -1.07 -2.86 -2.39
N LEU A 9 -1.39 -1.57 -2.53
CA LEU A 9 -0.58 -0.48 -1.97
C LEU A 9 -0.45 -0.58 -0.44
N TYR A 10 -1.56 -0.83 0.26
CA TYR A 10 -1.56 -1.00 1.71
C TYR A 10 -0.69 -2.18 2.15
N SER A 11 -0.80 -3.33 1.48
CA SER A 11 0.02 -4.50 1.79
C SER A 11 1.51 -4.25 1.60
N LEU A 12 1.88 -3.48 0.56
CA LEU A 12 3.26 -3.08 0.31
C LEU A 12 3.77 -2.17 1.43
N PHE A 13 2.99 -1.14 1.78
CA PHE A 13 3.29 -0.26 2.91
C PHE A 13 3.47 -1.05 4.20
N GLN A 14 2.54 -1.98 4.50
CA GLN A 14 2.61 -2.81 5.70
C GLN A 14 3.87 -3.66 5.73
N ALA A 15 4.22 -4.31 4.62
CA ALA A 15 5.40 -5.16 4.51
C ALA A 15 6.71 -4.38 4.71
N LEU A 16 6.83 -3.21 4.09
CA LEU A 16 8.01 -2.35 4.24
C LEU A 16 8.10 -1.75 5.64
N ASN A 17 6.98 -1.34 6.23
CA ASN A 17 6.99 -0.79 7.58
C ASN A 17 7.34 -1.85 8.62
N ALA A 18 6.83 -3.08 8.48
CA ALA A 18 7.16 -4.20 9.37
C ALA A 18 8.64 -4.60 9.29
N THR A 19 9.28 -4.43 8.13
CA THR A 19 10.69 -4.78 7.90
C THR A 19 11.63 -3.57 7.94
N LYS A 20 11.11 -2.37 8.25
CA LYS A 20 11.81 -1.08 8.14
C LYS A 20 13.19 -1.09 8.77
N LEU A 21 13.33 -1.61 9.98
CA LEU A 21 14.60 -1.65 10.71
C LEU A 21 15.71 -2.38 9.95
N TRP A 22 15.36 -3.43 9.20
CA TRP A 22 16.31 -4.27 8.48
C TRP A 22 16.63 -3.73 7.09
N ILE A 23 15.62 -3.16 6.40
CA ILE A 23 15.77 -2.76 5.00
C ILE A 23 16.18 -1.28 4.83
N THR A 24 16.09 -0.44 5.87
CA THR A 24 16.45 0.99 5.77
C THR A 24 17.91 1.19 5.34
N SER A 25 18.83 0.30 5.74
CA SER A 25 20.24 0.36 5.35
C SER A 25 20.59 -0.50 4.12
N ALA A 26 19.59 -1.11 3.46
CA ALA A 26 19.83 -1.96 2.30
C ALA A 26 20.24 -1.12 1.08
N LYS A 27 21.43 -1.40 0.52
CA LYS A 27 21.96 -0.70 -0.68
C LYS A 27 21.37 -1.19 -2.01
N LYS A 28 20.72 -2.36 -2.00
CA LYS A 28 20.22 -3.05 -3.19
C LYS A 28 18.81 -3.61 -2.96
N LEU A 29 17.89 -2.78 -2.49
CA LEU A 29 16.49 -3.18 -2.32
C LEU A 29 15.80 -3.18 -3.69
N VAL A 30 15.18 -4.30 -4.06
CA VAL A 30 14.34 -4.42 -5.25
C VAL A 30 12.96 -4.81 -4.78
N ILE A 31 11.94 -4.05 -5.21
CA ILE A 31 10.54 -4.31 -4.90
C ILE A 31 9.85 -4.73 -6.18
N GLU A 32 9.34 -5.95 -6.20
CA GLU A 32 8.59 -6.51 -7.31
C GLU A 32 7.09 -6.38 -7.03
N VAL A 33 6.36 -5.69 -7.89
CA VAL A 33 4.92 -5.48 -7.77
C VAL A 33 4.19 -5.96 -9.02
N ASP A 34 3.10 -6.66 -8.78
CA ASP A 34 2.25 -7.30 -9.78
C ASP A 34 1.42 -6.31 -10.62
N THR A 35 1.45 -5.01 -10.29
CA THR A 35 0.55 -4.01 -10.85
C THR A 35 1.30 -2.74 -11.27
N GLN A 36 1.18 -2.38 -12.56
CA GLN A 36 1.76 -1.16 -13.12
C GLN A 36 1.24 0.12 -12.44
N TYR A 37 0.00 0.09 -11.94
CA TYR A 37 -0.60 1.21 -11.23
C TYR A 37 0.19 1.65 -9.99
N ILE A 38 0.77 0.73 -9.21
CA ILE A 38 1.60 1.10 -8.04
C ILE A 38 2.84 1.88 -8.50
N LYS A 39 3.44 1.48 -9.62
CA LYS A 39 4.56 2.20 -10.23
C LYS A 39 4.14 3.62 -10.63
N GLU A 40 2.96 3.78 -11.21
CA GLU A 40 2.44 5.11 -11.57
C GLU A 40 2.15 5.99 -10.35
N MET A 41 1.54 5.42 -9.30
CA MET A 41 1.28 6.14 -8.03
C MET A 41 2.57 6.59 -7.33
N LEU A 42 3.61 5.75 -7.32
CA LEU A 42 4.90 6.10 -6.69
C LEU A 42 5.70 7.10 -7.52
N ASN A 43 5.57 7.08 -8.85
CA ASN A 43 6.23 8.04 -9.75
C ASN A 43 5.58 9.42 -9.74
N LYS A 44 4.26 9.48 -9.52
CA LYS A 44 3.48 10.72 -9.44
C LYS A 44 2.69 10.73 -8.13
N PRO A 45 3.37 10.88 -6.98
CA PRO A 45 2.69 10.97 -5.71
C PRO A 45 1.85 12.24 -5.70
N ASP A 46 0.57 12.08 -5.35
CA ASP A 46 -0.29 13.22 -5.11
C ASP A 46 0.14 13.87 -3.77
N ILE A 47 0.36 15.18 -3.75
CA ILE A 47 0.98 15.90 -2.62
C ILE A 47 -0.12 16.50 -1.72
N TYR A 48 -1.20 15.76 -1.49
CA TYR A 48 -2.23 16.13 -0.51
C TYR A 48 -2.07 15.28 0.76
N PRO A 49 -1.50 15.82 1.86
CA PRO A 49 -1.17 15.05 3.06
C PRO A 49 -2.37 14.48 3.83
N ASN A 50 -3.58 14.99 3.55
CA ASN A 50 -4.82 14.56 4.17
C ASN A 50 -5.34 13.21 3.62
N THR A 51 -4.74 12.69 2.55
CA THR A 51 -5.15 11.41 1.98
C THR A 51 -4.30 10.26 2.56
N VAL A 52 -4.95 9.26 3.14
CA VAL A 52 -4.31 8.05 3.70
C VAL A 52 -3.38 7.36 2.69
N MET A 53 -3.77 7.30 1.41
CA MET A 53 -2.91 6.74 0.36
C MET A 53 -1.60 7.52 0.17
N ASN A 54 -1.65 8.85 0.28
CA ASN A 54 -0.47 9.70 0.12
C ASN A 54 0.48 9.51 1.31
N GLN A 55 -0.05 9.31 2.52
CA GLN A 55 0.76 8.95 3.68
C GLN A 55 1.49 7.61 3.49
N TRP A 56 0.81 6.59 2.94
CA TRP A 56 1.44 5.31 2.62
C TRP A 56 2.50 5.45 1.53
N ILE A 57 2.22 6.21 0.47
CA ILE A 57 3.16 6.48 -0.62
C ILE A 57 4.41 7.19 -0.06
N LEU A 58 4.25 8.25 0.73
CA LEU A 58 5.36 8.96 1.35
C LEU A 58 6.19 8.03 2.23
N ALA A 59 5.56 7.18 3.04
CA ALA A 59 6.26 6.22 3.87
C ALA A 59 7.05 5.18 3.06
N ILE A 60 6.53 4.76 1.91
CA ILE A 60 7.24 3.87 0.97
C ILE A 60 8.44 4.60 0.34
N LEU A 61 8.28 5.86 -0.06
CA LEU A 61 9.31 6.65 -0.72
C LEU A 61 10.52 7.00 0.16
N ILE A 62 10.45 6.80 1.48
CA ILE A 62 11.60 6.96 2.40
C ILE A 62 12.69 5.91 2.12
N PHE A 63 12.34 4.76 1.56
CA PHE A 63 13.30 3.69 1.28
C PHE A 63 14.00 3.92 -0.06
N ASN A 64 15.29 3.56 -0.13
CA ASN A 64 16.02 3.50 -1.40
C ASN A 64 15.82 2.13 -2.05
N PHE A 65 15.01 2.05 -3.10
CA PHE A 65 14.74 0.81 -3.81
C PHE A 65 14.59 1.00 -5.32
N LYS A 66 14.75 -0.11 -6.04
CA LYS A 66 14.35 -0.23 -7.45
C LYS A 66 12.99 -0.91 -7.54
N LEU A 67 12.02 -0.24 -8.15
CA LEU A 67 10.71 -0.83 -8.41
C LEU A 67 10.69 -1.58 -9.74
N VAL A 68 10.27 -2.84 -9.71
CA VAL A 68 10.10 -3.67 -10.90
C VAL A 68 8.65 -4.11 -10.97
N HIS A 69 8.00 -3.84 -12.10
CA HIS A 69 6.66 -4.34 -12.35
C HIS A 69 6.74 -5.72 -13.01
N ILE A 70 6.05 -6.71 -12.45
CA ILE A 70 5.94 -8.05 -13.00
C ILE A 70 4.48 -8.28 -13.43
N PRO A 71 4.20 -8.68 -14.68
CA PRO A 71 2.85 -9.02 -15.10
C PRO A 71 2.27 -10.18 -14.28
N GLU A 72 1.00 -10.07 -13.89
CA GLU A 72 0.26 -11.00 -13.03
C GLU A 72 0.32 -12.47 -13.49
N ALA A 73 0.51 -12.72 -14.80
CA ALA A 73 0.72 -14.05 -15.38
C ALA A 73 1.94 -14.81 -14.80
N LYS A 74 2.92 -14.09 -14.23
CA LYS A 74 4.12 -14.66 -13.59
C LYS A 74 4.00 -14.81 -12.06
N HIS A 75 2.90 -14.34 -11.45
CA HIS A 75 2.72 -14.20 -10.00
C HIS A 75 1.66 -15.16 -9.40
N LYS A 76 1.43 -16.33 -10.00
CA LYS A 76 0.46 -17.31 -9.49
C LYS A 76 0.72 -17.81 -8.05
N GLY A 77 1.96 -17.70 -7.54
CA GLY A 77 2.31 -18.11 -6.18
C GLY A 77 2.01 -17.06 -5.09
N PRO A 78 2.47 -15.79 -5.23
CA PRO A 78 2.27 -14.77 -4.19
C PRO A 78 0.81 -14.27 -4.04
N ASP A 79 0.04 -14.25 -5.13
CA ASP A 79 -1.31 -13.66 -5.15
C ASP A 79 -2.36 -14.45 -4.35
N GLU A 80 -2.06 -15.70 -3.98
CA GLU A 80 -2.90 -16.51 -3.09
C GLU A 80 -2.83 -16.03 -1.63
N LEU A 81 -1.70 -15.47 -1.19
CA LEU A 81 -1.48 -15.08 0.21
C LEU A 81 -2.28 -13.83 0.61
N SER A 82 -2.52 -12.91 -0.32
CA SER A 82 -3.32 -11.70 -0.07
C SER A 82 -4.81 -12.02 0.11
N ARG A 83 -5.31 -13.06 -0.57
CA ARG A 83 -6.71 -13.48 -0.52
C ARG A 83 -7.11 -14.20 0.77
N ARG A 84 -6.16 -14.81 1.48
CA ARG A 84 -6.47 -15.56 2.73
C ARG A 84 -6.76 -14.66 3.94
N ARG A 85 -6.36 -13.38 3.96
CA ARG A 85 -6.53 -12.51 5.15
C ARG A 85 -7.92 -11.83 5.23
N ILE A 86 -8.72 -11.81 4.17
CA ILE A 86 -9.97 -11.01 4.12
C ILE A 86 -11.20 -11.79 4.67
N VAL A 87 -11.02 -12.88 5.44
CA VAL A 87 -12.16 -13.61 6.03
C VAL A 87 -12.45 -13.23 7.48
N GLU A 88 -11.59 -12.45 8.15
CA GLU A 88 -11.76 -12.11 9.57
C GLU A 88 -11.87 -10.60 9.80
N ASN A 89 -12.85 -9.92 9.19
CA ASN A 89 -13.42 -8.69 9.76
C ASN A 89 -14.76 -8.31 9.10
N GLU A 90 -15.80 -9.13 9.30
CA GLU A 90 -17.18 -8.67 9.13
C GLU A 90 -17.84 -8.64 10.51
N GLY A 91 -17.70 -7.51 11.20
CA GLY A 91 -18.40 -7.22 12.45
C GLY A 91 -18.22 -5.76 12.87
N GLU A 92 -19.33 -5.06 13.03
CA GLU A 92 -19.50 -3.73 13.66
C GLU A 92 -19.39 -2.47 12.78
N THR A 93 -20.45 -2.27 11.99
CA THR A 93 -21.38 -1.12 12.03
C THR A 93 -20.92 0.20 12.68
N GLY A 94 -20.75 1.22 11.83
CA GLY A 94 -21.53 2.47 11.85
C GLY A 94 -21.48 3.41 13.07
N SER A 95 -20.85 4.58 12.89
CA SER A 95 -21.49 5.87 13.20
C SER A 95 -20.75 7.00 12.48
N GLU A 96 -21.42 7.62 11.53
CA GLU A 96 -21.12 8.97 11.05
C GLU A 96 -21.35 9.96 12.18
N GLY A 97 -20.49 10.96 12.28
CA GLY A 97 -20.61 12.09 13.19
C GLY A 97 -19.80 13.25 12.61
N VAL A 98 -20.41 13.96 11.67
CA VAL A 98 -19.94 15.27 11.21
C VAL A 98 -20.56 16.29 12.16
N GLU A 99 -19.75 16.92 13.01
CA GLU A 99 -20.16 18.15 13.68
C GLU A 99 -19.48 19.32 12.96
N GLU A 100 -20.28 20.00 12.14
CA GLU A 100 -20.04 21.41 11.78
C GLU A 100 -20.26 22.25 13.03
N VAL A 101 -19.30 23.13 13.36
CA VAL A 101 -19.51 24.21 14.32
C VAL A 101 -19.26 25.52 13.58
N GLU A 102 -20.35 26.21 13.25
CA GLU A 102 -20.36 27.66 13.05
C GLU A 102 -20.71 28.32 14.38
N ASP A 103 -19.85 29.23 14.85
CA ASP A 103 -20.17 30.58 15.36
C ASP A 103 -18.87 31.36 15.63
#